data_AF-A0A7S2GZR6-F1
#
_entry.id   AF-A0A7S2GZR6-F1
#
_cell.length_a   1.000
_cell.length_b   1.000
_cell.length_c   1.000
_cell.angle_alpha   90.00
_cell.angle_beta   90.00
_cell.angle_gamma   90.00
#
_symmetry.space_group_name_H-M   'P 1'
#
loop_
_entity.id
_entity.type
_entity.pdbx_description
1 polymer ?
#
loop_
_entity_poly.entity_id
_entity_poly.type
_entity_poly.pdbx_seq_one_letter_code
_entity_poly.pdbx_strand_id
1 'polypeptide(L)'
;MDNECRCARNVDCDSGRCEGYLPNLVCEARLANGASCNENSDCSSDYCSWSFKCDDAPVAGPATGTDGGSSMTTAIIIISIVGVFGIGLAAYFAWSKKAQYTEVPTDVVV
;
A
#
# COMPACT_ATOMS: atom_id res chain seq x y z
N MET A 1 -32.91 13.74 -8.36
CA MET A 1 -31.72 14.42 -7.79
C MET A 1 -32.20 15.18 -6.59
N ASP A 2 -32.20 14.47 -5.48
CA ASP A 2 -32.52 14.86 -4.11
C ASP A 2 -31.29 15.45 -3.39
N ASN A 3 -30.44 16.15 -4.13
CA ASN A 3 -29.23 16.77 -3.60
C ASN A 3 -29.63 17.63 -2.38
N GLU A 4 -28.98 17.39 -1.24
CA GLU A 4 -29.19 18.10 0.05
C GLU A 4 -30.43 17.68 0.87
N CYS A 5 -31.14 16.61 0.49
CA CYS A 5 -32.19 16.01 1.33
C CYS A 5 -31.58 15.24 2.52
N ARG A 6 -32.22 15.28 3.69
CA ARG A 6 -31.74 14.52 4.86
C ARG A 6 -31.92 13.02 4.64
N CYS A 7 -30.90 12.25 4.99
CA CYS A 7 -30.90 10.79 4.86
C CYS A 7 -30.36 10.13 6.14
N ALA A 8 -30.64 8.84 6.32
CA ALA A 8 -30.03 8.01 7.34
C ALA A 8 -29.17 6.88 6.74
N ARG A 9 -29.46 6.48 5.49
CA ARG A 9 -28.78 5.43 4.74
C ARG A 9 -28.72 5.77 3.26
N ASN A 10 -27.79 5.14 2.54
CA ASN A 10 -27.64 5.27 1.09
C ASN A 10 -28.93 4.97 0.31
N VAL A 11 -29.75 4.04 0.79
CA VAL A 11 -31.04 3.68 0.18
C VAL A 11 -32.11 4.76 0.27
N ASP A 12 -31.91 5.76 1.13
CA ASP A 12 -32.84 6.88 1.26
C ASP A 12 -32.62 7.92 0.14
N CYS A 13 -31.51 7.82 -0.59
CA CYS A 13 -31.13 8.77 -1.63
C CYS A 13 -31.28 8.17 -3.04
N ASP A 14 -31.83 8.93 -3.98
CA ASP A 14 -31.90 8.52 -5.40
C ASP A 14 -30.50 8.32 -5.99
N SER A 15 -29.52 9.07 -5.49
CA SER A 15 -28.12 8.94 -5.87
C SER A 15 -27.48 7.65 -5.36
N GLY A 16 -28.04 7.01 -4.32
CA GLY A 16 -27.40 5.91 -3.60
C GLY A 16 -26.25 6.32 -2.68
N ARG A 17 -26.09 7.62 -2.36
CA ARG A 17 -25.03 8.11 -1.46
C ARG A 17 -25.56 9.11 -0.42
N CYS A 18 -25.42 8.75 0.86
CA CYS A 18 -25.80 9.53 2.03
C CYS A 18 -24.57 9.89 2.85
N GLU A 19 -24.13 11.16 2.80
CA GLU A 19 -22.87 11.62 3.40
C GLU A 19 -23.08 12.63 4.51
N GLY A 20 -22.06 12.78 5.36
CA GLY A 20 -21.99 13.81 6.39
C GLY A 20 -21.76 13.24 7.79
N TYR A 21 -22.02 14.05 8.81
CA TYR A 21 -21.85 13.68 10.21
C TYR A 21 -23.15 13.90 10.95
N LEU A 22 -23.50 13.01 11.88
CA LEU A 22 -24.70 13.18 12.70
C LEU A 22 -24.69 14.54 13.39
N PRO A 23 -25.80 15.32 13.33
CA PRO A 23 -27.13 14.97 12.80
C PRO A 23 -27.39 15.38 11.33
N ASN A 24 -26.38 15.87 10.62
CA ASN A 24 -26.45 16.49 9.29
C ASN A 24 -25.96 15.52 8.19
N LEU A 25 -26.65 14.38 8.05
CA LEU A 25 -26.44 13.51 6.90
C LEU A 25 -27.37 13.96 5.76
N VAL A 26 -26.82 14.08 4.57
CA VAL A 26 -27.53 14.54 3.37
C VAL A 26 -27.20 13.70 2.15
N CYS A 27 -28.16 13.62 1.23
CA CYS A 27 -27.99 12.97 -0.05
C CYS A 27 -27.03 13.78 -0.93
N GLU A 28 -26.02 13.10 -1.45
CA GLU A 28 -25.04 13.69 -2.36
C GLU A 28 -24.89 12.84 -3.62
N ALA A 29 -24.39 13.43 -4.71
CA ALA A 29 -24.21 12.75 -5.99
C ALA A 29 -22.94 11.89 -5.99
N ARG A 30 -23.02 10.62 -6.39
CA ARG A 30 -21.88 9.67 -6.52
C ARG A 30 -20.65 10.29 -7.20
N LEU A 31 -19.48 9.91 -6.73
CA LEU A 31 -18.20 10.46 -7.11
C LEU A 31 -17.71 9.89 -8.45
N ALA A 32 -16.99 10.72 -9.22
CA ALA A 32 -16.28 10.30 -10.41
C ALA A 32 -14.92 9.66 -10.07
N ASN A 33 -14.33 8.93 -11.02
CA ASN A 33 -12.99 8.36 -10.87
C ASN A 33 -11.95 9.45 -10.51
N GLY A 34 -11.02 9.10 -9.62
CA GLY A 34 -10.00 10.00 -9.06
C GLY A 34 -10.47 10.87 -7.88
N ALA A 35 -11.75 10.91 -7.56
CA ALA A 35 -12.25 11.55 -6.35
C ALA A 35 -11.91 10.72 -5.11
N SER A 36 -11.75 11.39 -3.97
CA SER A 36 -11.46 10.71 -2.70
C SER A 36 -12.71 10.00 -2.16
N CYS A 37 -12.59 8.74 -1.78
CA CYS A 37 -13.69 7.93 -1.24
C CYS A 37 -13.25 7.19 0.02
N ASN A 38 -14.22 6.74 0.81
CA ASN A 38 -14.02 5.85 1.95
C ASN A 38 -14.79 4.53 1.79
N GLU A 39 -15.82 4.50 0.95
CA GLU A 39 -16.68 3.35 0.70
C GLU A 39 -16.92 3.16 -0.81
N ASN A 40 -17.13 1.91 -1.23
CA ASN A 40 -17.41 1.57 -2.63
C ASN A 40 -18.66 2.28 -3.17
N SER A 41 -19.68 2.45 -2.32
CA SER A 41 -20.93 3.15 -2.67
C SER A 41 -20.73 4.62 -3.01
N ASP A 42 -19.62 5.23 -2.56
CA ASP A 42 -19.34 6.64 -2.84
C ASP A 42 -19.16 6.88 -4.33
N CYS A 43 -18.54 5.92 -5.01
CA CYS A 43 -18.05 6.00 -6.37
C CYS A 43 -19.11 5.54 -7.37
N SER A 44 -19.25 6.25 -8.49
CA SER A 44 -20.15 5.86 -9.60
C SER A 44 -19.81 4.51 -10.22
N SER A 45 -18.58 4.02 -10.04
CA SER A 45 -18.08 2.71 -10.46
C SER A 45 -18.36 1.57 -9.48
N ASP A 46 -18.96 1.84 -8.31
CA ASP A 46 -19.07 0.89 -7.19
C ASP A 46 -17.71 0.39 -6.67
N TYR A 47 -16.63 1.13 -6.92
CA TYR A 47 -15.28 0.74 -6.53
C TYR A 47 -14.46 1.90 -5.96
N CYS A 48 -14.14 1.79 -4.66
CA CYS A 48 -13.17 2.62 -3.98
C CYS A 48 -11.86 1.83 -3.84
N SER A 49 -10.80 2.30 -4.49
CA SER A 49 -9.50 1.65 -4.44
C SER A 49 -8.84 1.76 -3.06
N TRP A 50 -7.86 0.90 -2.79
CA TRP A 50 -7.01 0.98 -1.59
C TRP A 50 -6.21 2.27 -1.46
N SER A 51 -6.16 3.09 -2.52
CA SER A 51 -5.59 4.44 -2.47
C SER A 51 -6.59 5.51 -1.99
N PHE A 52 -7.76 5.10 -1.50
CA PHE A 52 -8.88 5.98 -1.10
C PHE A 52 -9.36 6.86 -2.24
N LYS A 53 -9.42 6.27 -3.43
CA LYS A 53 -9.78 6.94 -4.68
C LYS A 53 -10.76 6.11 -5.48
N CYS A 54 -11.80 6.74 -5.99
CA CYS A 54 -12.71 6.10 -6.93
C CYS A 54 -11.95 5.70 -8.18
N ASP A 55 -12.15 4.48 -8.63
CA ASP A 55 -11.50 3.94 -9.81
C ASP A 55 -12.47 3.02 -10.54
N ASP A 56 -12.16 2.63 -11.77
CA ASP A 56 -12.95 1.64 -12.48
C ASP A 56 -12.95 0.32 -11.72
N ALA A 57 -14.13 -0.29 -11.58
CA ALA A 57 -14.22 -1.61 -10.98
C ALA A 57 -13.38 -2.59 -11.81
N PRO A 58 -12.54 -3.42 -11.19
CA PRO A 58 -11.79 -4.44 -11.91
C PRO A 58 -12.81 -5.31 -12.65
N VAL A 59 -12.73 -5.33 -13.98
CA VAL A 59 -13.62 -6.14 -14.81
C VAL A 59 -13.47 -7.57 -14.33
N ALA A 60 -14.56 -8.20 -13.90
CA ALA A 60 -14.59 -9.61 -13.52
C ALA A 60 -14.33 -10.47 -14.77
N GLY A 61 -13.09 -10.51 -15.23
CA GLY A 61 -12.58 -11.61 -16.04
C GLY A 61 -12.65 -12.90 -15.22
N PRO A 62 -12.52 -14.08 -15.86
CA PRO A 62 -12.30 -15.30 -15.10
C PRO A 62 -11.14 -15.05 -14.15
N ALA A 63 -11.28 -15.46 -12.88
CA ALA A 63 -10.31 -15.23 -11.82
C ALA A 63 -8.91 -15.77 -12.21
N THR A 64 -8.13 -14.97 -12.92
CA THR A 64 -6.74 -15.23 -13.26
C THR A 64 -5.92 -14.08 -12.70
N GLY A 65 -5.45 -14.29 -11.48
CA GLY A 65 -4.11 -13.89 -11.05
C GLY A 65 -3.85 -12.41 -10.88
N THR A 66 -3.64 -12.03 -9.60
CA THR A 66 -2.49 -11.22 -9.19
C THR A 66 -2.22 -9.92 -9.96
N ASP A 67 -3.02 -8.89 -9.69
CA ASP A 67 -2.54 -7.51 -9.84
C ASP A 67 -2.18 -6.95 -8.46
N GLY A 68 -1.24 -7.63 -7.81
CA GLY A 68 -0.33 -6.92 -6.93
C GLY A 68 0.47 -5.98 -7.82
N GLY A 69 0.12 -4.70 -7.80
CA GLY A 69 0.81 -3.63 -8.51
C GLY A 69 2.30 -3.68 -8.23
N SER A 70 3.01 -4.48 -9.01
CA SER A 70 4.46 -4.54 -9.06
C SER A 70 4.88 -3.36 -9.93
N SER A 71 4.69 -2.18 -9.36
CA SER A 71 5.44 -1.00 -9.74
C SER A 71 6.90 -1.45 -9.76
N MET A 72 7.56 -1.35 -10.91
CA MET A 72 8.97 -1.74 -11.12
C MET A 72 9.94 -1.10 -10.10
N THR A 73 9.46 -0.15 -9.28
CA THR A 73 10.15 0.43 -8.12
C THR A 73 10.32 -0.54 -6.94
N THR A 74 9.40 -1.48 -6.68
CA THR A 74 9.50 -2.39 -5.51
C THR A 74 10.61 -3.42 -5.66
N ALA A 75 10.84 -3.93 -6.88
CA ALA A 75 11.94 -4.86 -7.16
C ALA A 75 13.32 -4.20 -6.92
N ILE A 76 13.46 -2.91 -7.24
CA ILE A 76 14.71 -2.16 -7.04
C ILE A 76 15.01 -1.97 -5.54
N ILE A 77 13.98 -1.72 -4.71
CA ILE A 77 14.13 -1.56 -3.25
C ILE A 77 14.57 -2.88 -2.61
N ILE A 78 13.98 -4.01 -3.00
CA ILE A 78 14.36 -5.33 -2.45
C ILE A 78 15.79 -5.71 -2.85
N ILE A 79 16.18 -5.48 -4.11
CA ILE A 79 17.54 -5.79 -4.59
C ILE A 79 18.59 -4.89 -3.91
N SER A 80 18.25 -3.62 -3.62
CA SER A 80 19.17 -2.71 -2.93
C SER A 80 19.33 -3.04 -1.44
N ILE A 81 18.27 -3.45 -0.74
CA ILE A 81 18.38 -3.91 0.66
C ILE A 81 19.16 -5.23 0.73
N VAL A 82 18.79 -6.26 -0.02
CA VAL A 82 19.49 -7.56 0.04
C VAL A 82 20.93 -7.45 -0.47
N GLY A 83 21.18 -6.67 -1.52
CA GLY A 83 22.52 -6.45 -2.07
C GLY A 83 23.45 -5.70 -1.11
N VAL A 84 23.00 -4.58 -0.52
CA VAL A 84 23.83 -3.79 0.40
C VAL A 84 24.05 -4.52 1.72
N PHE A 85 23.01 -5.13 2.29
CA PHE A 85 23.16 -5.89 3.54
C PHE A 85 23.97 -7.17 3.34
N GLY A 86 23.84 -7.86 2.20
CA GLY A 86 24.60 -9.07 1.88
C GLY A 86 26.10 -8.83 1.68
N ILE A 87 26.47 -7.79 0.93
CA ILE A 87 27.87 -7.40 0.73
C ILE A 87 28.49 -6.91 2.05
N GLY A 88 27.73 -6.12 2.83
CA GLY A 88 28.16 -5.65 4.15
C GLY A 88 28.41 -6.78 5.14
N LEU A 89 27.53 -7.79 5.20
CA LEU A 89 27.69 -8.97 6.06
C LEU A 89 28.92 -9.80 5.68
N ALA A 90 29.18 -10.00 4.38
CA ALA A 90 30.35 -10.74 3.92
C ALA A 90 31.67 -10.02 4.26
N ALA A 91 31.72 -8.70 4.06
CA ALA A 91 32.87 -7.88 4.42
C ALA A 91 33.12 -7.86 5.95
N TYR A 92 32.06 -7.75 6.75
CA TYR A 92 32.15 -7.83 8.21
C TYR A 92 32.70 -9.17 8.68
N PHE A 93 32.21 -10.29 8.13
CA PHE A 93 32.66 -11.63 8.49
C PHE A 93 34.11 -11.90 8.06
N ALA A 94 34.55 -11.32 6.94
CA ALA A 94 35.93 -11.40 6.49
C ALA A 94 36.86 -10.58 7.40
N TRP A 95 36.45 -9.38 7.82
CA TRP A 95 37.22 -8.53 8.72
C TRP A 95 37.32 -9.11 10.13
N SER A 96 36.23 -9.67 10.66
CA SER A 96 36.22 -10.30 11.99
C SER A 96 37.13 -11.52 12.08
N LYS A 97 37.27 -12.31 11.01
CA LYS A 97 38.22 -13.43 10.96
C LYS A 97 39.68 -12.98 10.95
N LYS A 98 40.01 -11.86 10.30
CA LYS A 98 41.38 -11.32 10.31
C LYS A 98 41.81 -10.79 11.69
N ALA A 99 40.87 -10.28 12.49
CA ALA A 99 41.15 -9.72 13.81
C ALA A 99 41.56 -10.76 14.87
N GLN A 100 41.35 -12.06 14.63
CA GLN A 100 41.69 -13.12 15.61
C GLN A 100 43.06 -13.79 15.38
N TYR A 101 43.80 -13.41 14.33
CA TYR A 101 45.16 -13.88 14.09
C TYR A 101 46.16 -12.76 14.41
N THR A 102 46.22 -12.35 15.68
CA THR A 102 47.43 -11.70 16.20
C THR A 102 48.44 -12.80 16.49
N GLU A 103 49.51 -12.82 15.71
CA GLU A 103 50.64 -13.73 15.85
C GLU A 103 51.20 -13.64 17.28
N VAL A 104 51.32 -14.78 17.97
CA VAL A 104 52.08 -14.87 19.22
C VAL A 104 53.57 -14.85 18.84
N PRO A 105 54.37 -13.88 19.28
CA PRO A 105 55.80 -13.88 18.99
C PRO A 105 56.46 -15.07 19.70
N THR A 106 57.04 -15.97 18.92
CA THR A 106 57.81 -17.12 19.41
C THR A 106 59.23 -16.71 19.75
N ASP A 107 59.42 -15.86 20.76
CA ASP A 107 60.75 -15.45 21.23
C ASP A 107 60.83 -15.41 22.78
N VAL A 108 60.46 -16.48 23.48
CA VAL A 108 60.93 -16.73 24.86
C VAL A 108 61.03 -18.24 25.11
N VAL A 109 62.11 -18.86 24.64
CA VAL A 109 62.63 -20.12 25.21
C VAL A 109 64.15 -19.96 25.34
N VAL A 110 64.60 -19.46 26.48
CA VAL A 110 65.96 -19.65 27.01
C VAL A 110 65.85 -19.80 28.52
#